data_AF-A0A4Z0BWS2-F1
#
_entry.id   AF-A0A4Z0BWS2-F1
#
_cell.length_a   1.000
_cell.length_b   1.000
_cell.length_c   1.000
_cell.angle_alpha   90.00
_cell.angle_beta   90.00
_cell.angle_gamma   90.00
#
_symmetry.space_group_name_H-M   'P 1'
#
loop_
_entity.id
_entity.type
_entity.pdbx_description
1 polymer ?
#
loop_
_entity_poly.entity_id
_entity_poly.type
_entity_poly.pdbx_seq_one_letter_code
_entity_poly.pdbx_strand_id
1 'polypeptide(L)'
;MLESNLDRAALRRRVQAGLWAFFAGTVALLASLVGLFFDAPELIDGFPAWTTAWVPQSPAGYTAATLLVAWGVWTLGAGLEKARDR
;
A
#
# COMPACT_ATOMS: atom_id res chain seq x y z
N MET A 1 -31.42 -0.70 -14.79
CA MET A 1 -30.77 0.49 -14.18
C MET A 1 -30.05 0.18 -12.87
N LEU A 2 -30.66 -0.55 -11.92
CA LEU A 2 -30.06 -0.92 -10.63
C LEU A 2 -28.75 -1.74 -10.74
N GLU A 3 -28.71 -2.75 -11.61
CA GLU A 3 -27.51 -3.58 -11.82
C GLU A 3 -26.30 -2.76 -12.29
N SER A 4 -26.50 -1.81 -13.21
CA SER A 4 -25.43 -0.93 -13.71
C SER A 4 -24.83 -0.02 -12.62
N ASN A 5 -25.61 0.31 -11.58
CA ASN A 5 -25.15 1.15 -10.47
C ASN A 5 -24.37 0.32 -9.44
N LEU A 6 -24.80 -0.92 -9.17
CA LEU A 6 -24.07 -1.86 -8.33
C LEU A 6 -22.71 -2.21 -8.94
N ASP A 7 -22.68 -2.38 -10.26
CA ASP A 7 -21.48 -2.68 -11.02
C ASP A 7 -20.44 -1.54 -11.00
N ARG A 8 -20.88 -0.29 -11.09
CA ARG A 8 -20.00 0.88 -10.93
C ARG A 8 -19.51 1.01 -9.49
N ALA A 9 -20.35 0.74 -8.50
CA ALA A 9 -19.95 0.78 -7.10
C ALA A 9 -18.89 -0.28 -6.77
N ALA A 10 -19.04 -1.50 -7.29
CA ALA A 10 -18.06 -2.58 -7.13
C ALA A 10 -16.71 -2.22 -7.77
N LEU A 11 -16.74 -1.57 -8.94
CA LEU A 11 -15.54 -1.13 -9.64
C LEU A 11 -14.77 -0.05 -8.88
N ARG A 12 -15.49 0.96 -8.36
CA ARG A 12 -14.91 2.00 -7.52
C ARG A 12 -14.26 1.42 -6.27
N ARG A 13 -14.90 0.44 -5.62
CA ARG A 13 -14.31 -0.24 -4.45
C ARG A 13 -13.02 -0.99 -4.79
N ARG A 14 -12.92 -1.62 -5.97
CA ARG A 14 -11.68 -2.26 -6.43
C ARG A 14 -10.55 -1.25 -6.62
N VAL A 15 -10.83 -0.14 -7.30
CA VAL A 15 -9.85 0.93 -7.50
C VAL A 15 -9.43 1.51 -6.15
N GLN A 16 -10.37 1.77 -5.25
CA GLN A 16 -10.09 2.29 -3.91
C GLN A 16 -9.24 1.32 -3.09
N ALA A 17 -9.55 0.02 -3.11
CA ALA A 17 -8.75 -1.01 -2.44
C ALA A 17 -7.32 -1.07 -2.99
N GLY A 18 -7.16 -0.96 -4.31
CA GLY A 18 -5.83 -0.91 -4.94
C GLY A 18 -5.04 0.34 -4.54
N LEU A 19 -5.71 1.49 -4.47
CA LEU A 19 -5.10 2.75 -4.00
C LEU A 19 -4.63 2.61 -2.55
N TRP A 20 -5.46 2.06 -1.67
CA TRP A 20 -5.08 1.81 -0.27
C TRP A 20 -3.91 0.85 -0.14
N ALA A 21 -3.92 -0.27 -0.88
CA ALA A 21 -2.83 -1.24 -0.86
C ALA A 21 -1.51 -0.64 -1.38
N PHE A 22 -1.58 0.17 -2.44
CA PHE A 22 -0.42 0.89 -2.96
C PHE A 22 0.17 1.81 -1.90
N PHE A 23 -0.62 2.74 -1.35
CA PHE A 23 -0.12 3.73 -0.38
C PHE A 23 0.35 3.07 0.92
N ALA A 24 -0.40 2.10 1.46
CA ALA A 24 0.02 1.37 2.65
C ALA A 24 1.34 0.63 2.42
N GLY A 25 1.51 0.02 1.24
CA GLY A 25 2.72 -0.70 0.88
C GLY A 25 3.91 0.24 0.69
N THR A 26 3.69 1.40 0.08
CA THR A 26 4.72 2.44 -0.08
C THR A 26 5.16 3.00 1.25
N VAL A 27 4.22 3.30 2.16
CA VAL A 27 4.54 3.74 3.53
C VAL A 27 5.35 2.68 4.26
N ALA A 28 4.94 1.41 4.17
CA ALA A 28 5.69 0.31 4.76
C ALA A 28 7.11 0.20 4.18
N LEU A 29 7.28 0.30 2.85
CA LEU A 29 8.60 0.27 2.21
C LEU A 29 9.50 1.45 2.63
N LEU A 30 8.94 2.66 2.71
CA LEU A 30 9.68 3.84 3.16
C LEU A 30 10.08 3.69 4.63
N ALA A 31 9.20 3.15 5.47
CA ALA A 31 9.53 2.84 6.86
C ALA A 31 10.66 1.80 6.95
N SER A 32 10.65 0.77 6.11
CA SER A 32 11.75 -0.20 6.05
C SER A 32 13.07 0.43 5.59
N LEU A 33 13.02 1.31 4.59
CA LEU A 33 14.20 2.01 4.10
C LEU A 33 14.83 2.85 5.21
N VAL A 34 14.01 3.55 5.98
CA VAL A 34 14.43 4.32 7.15
C VAL A 34 15.10 3.41 8.20
N GLY A 35 14.56 2.23 8.48
CA GLY A 35 15.18 1.24 9.38
C GLY A 35 16.46 0.57 8.84
N LEU A 36 16.76 0.67 7.54
CA LEU A 36 18.03 0.22 6.95
C LEU A 36 19.16 1.24 7.13
N PHE A 37 18.82 2.54 7.14
CA PHE A 37 19.80 3.63 7.20
C PHE A 37 20.08 4.15 8.60
N PHE A 38 19.15 3.94 9.54
CA PHE A 38 19.24 4.42 10.90
C PHE A 38 19.02 3.26 11.86
N ASP A 39 19.85 3.17 12.89
CA ASP A 39 19.62 2.22 13.96
C ASP A 39 18.35 2.63 14.73
N ALA A 40 17.54 1.65 15.16
CA ALA A 40 16.23 1.93 15.76
C ALA A 40 16.24 2.96 16.94
N PRO A 41 17.29 3.02 17.79
CA PRO A 41 17.42 4.05 18.82
C PRO A 41 17.65 5.46 18.26
N GLU A 42 18.51 5.61 17.24
CA GLU A 42 18.83 6.92 16.62
C GLU A 42 17.59 7.53 15.93
N LEU A 43 16.71 6.66 15.42
CA LEU A 43 15.44 7.03 14.82
C LEU A 43 14.43 7.59 15.82
N ILE A 44 14.38 7.01 17.03
CA ILE A 44 13.48 7.47 18.09
C ILE A 44 13.98 8.80 18.67
N ASP A 45 15.29 8.98 18.78
CA ASP A 45 15.89 10.22 19.25
C ASP A 45 15.72 11.38 18.24
N GLY A 46 15.86 11.11 16.94
CA GLY A 46 15.64 12.11 15.88
C GLY A 46 14.17 12.38 15.57
N PHE A 47 13.29 11.39 15.75
CA PHE A 47 11.87 11.47 15.43
C PHE A 47 11.01 10.78 16.51
N PRO A 48 10.77 11.41 17.68
CA PRO A 48 10.06 10.79 18.80
C PRO A 48 8.58 10.45 18.53
N ALA A 49 7.99 11.00 17.46
CA ALA A 49 6.65 10.61 16.98
C ALA A 49 6.67 9.41 16.02
N TRP A 50 7.84 8.94 15.61
CA TRP A 50 7.99 7.84 14.67
C TRP A 50 7.76 6.51 15.39
N THR A 51 6.69 5.82 15.00
CA THR A 51 6.38 4.51 15.54
C THR A 51 7.19 3.44 14.82
N THR A 52 8.14 2.84 15.52
CA THR A 52 8.95 1.72 15.03
C THR A 52 8.14 0.42 14.87
N ALA A 53 6.89 0.38 15.33
CA ALA A 53 6.00 -0.78 15.22
C ALA A 53 5.70 -1.19 13.76
N TRP A 54 5.87 -0.27 12.81
CA TRP A 54 5.56 -0.48 11.39
C TRP A 54 6.81 -0.65 10.53
N VAL A 55 8.01 -0.57 11.12
CA VAL A 55 9.28 -0.78 10.43
C VAL A 55 9.47 -2.29 10.26
N PRO A 56 9.40 -2.84 9.05
CA PRO A 56 9.63 -4.25 8.82
C PRO A 56 11.13 -4.55 8.98
N GLN A 57 11.50 -5.20 10.08
CA GLN A 57 12.91 -5.48 10.42
C GLN A 57 13.46 -6.75 9.75
N SER A 58 12.64 -7.49 9.01
CA SER A 58 13.02 -8.76 8.40
C SER A 58 12.82 -8.76 6.88
N PRO A 59 13.59 -9.56 6.11
CA PRO A 59 13.42 -9.74 4.66
C PRO A 59 11.98 -10.08 4.25
N ALA A 60 11.26 -10.82 5.09
CA ALA A 60 9.85 -11.14 4.88
C ALA A 60 8.96 -9.88 4.90
N GLY A 61 9.25 -8.93 5.78
CA GLY A 61 8.56 -7.65 5.87
C GLY A 61 8.74 -6.77 4.62
N TYR A 62 9.96 -6.68 4.09
CA TYR A 62 10.24 -5.99 2.81
C TYR A 62 9.48 -6.62 1.65
N THR A 63 9.47 -7.96 1.61
CA THR A 63 8.77 -8.72 0.57
C THR A 63 7.27 -8.46 0.65
N ALA A 64 6.69 -8.51 1.84
CA ALA A 64 5.26 -8.22 2.06
C ALA A 64 4.88 -6.80 1.63
N ALA A 65 5.69 -5.79 1.99
CA ALA A 65 5.45 -4.40 1.60
C ALA A 65 5.53 -4.22 0.07
N THR A 66 6.52 -4.83 -0.57
CA THR A 66 6.69 -4.82 -2.04
C THR A 66 5.51 -5.48 -2.75
N LEU A 67 5.08 -6.64 -2.25
CA LEU A 67 3.93 -7.36 -2.78
C LEU A 67 2.64 -6.55 -2.62
N LEU A 68 2.47 -5.83 -1.51
CA LEU A 68 1.31 -4.96 -1.29
C LEU A 68 1.27 -3.81 -2.30
N VAL A 69 2.42 -3.19 -2.59
CA VAL A 69 2.55 -2.16 -3.64
C VAL A 69 2.20 -2.73 -5.01
N ALA A 70 2.83 -3.83 -5.40
CA ALA A 70 2.62 -4.47 -6.70
C ALA A 70 1.15 -4.90 -6.88
N TRP A 71 0.54 -5.46 -5.83
CA TRP A 71 -0.87 -5.79 -5.78
C TRP A 71 -1.76 -4.55 -5.93
N GLY A 72 -1.42 -3.45 -5.26
CA GLY A 72 -2.11 -2.17 -5.40
C GLY A 72 -2.12 -1.65 -6.83
N VAL A 73 -0.96 -1.65 -7.50
CA VAL A 73 -0.85 -1.24 -8.91
C VAL A 73 -1.66 -2.16 -9.82
N TRP A 74 -1.56 -3.49 -9.63
CA TRP A 74 -2.29 -4.46 -10.44
C TRP A 74 -3.81 -4.29 -10.31
N THR A 75 -4.32 -4.15 -9.08
CA THR A 75 -5.75 -3.96 -8.83
C THR A 75 -6.27 -2.63 -9.35
N LEU A 76 -5.46 -1.57 -9.31
CA LEU A 76 -5.77 -0.29 -9.97
C LEU A 76 -5.89 -0.46 -11.49
N GLY A 77 -4.90 -1.09 -12.13
CA GLY A 77 -4.90 -1.34 -13.57
C GLY A 77 -6.12 -2.16 -14.01
N ALA A 78 -6.38 -3.29 -13.34
CA ALA A 78 -7.53 -4.14 -13.63
C ALA A 78 -8.88 -3.45 -13.37
N GLY A 79 -8.95 -2.55 -12.38
CA GLY A 79 -10.14 -1.75 -12.10
C GLY A 79 -10.40 -0.68 -13.16
N LEU A 80 -9.35 0.00 -13.63
CA LEU A 80 -9.41 1.03 -14.66
C LEU A 80 -9.68 0.46 -16.05
N GLU A 81 -9.07 -0.68 -16.40
CA GLU A 81 -9.32 -1.39 -17.66
C GLU A 81 -10.80 -1.78 -17.78
N LYS A 82 -11.36 -2.38 -16.74
CA LYS A 82 -12.80 -2.68 -16.67
C LYS A 82 -13.70 -1.45 -16.63
N ALA A 83 -13.18 -0.28 -16.25
CA ALA A 83 -13.91 0.98 -16.31
C ALA A 83 -13.97 1.53 -17.73
N ARG A 84 -12.87 1.36 -18.49
CA ARG A 84 -12.73 1.79 -19.87
C ARG A 84 -13.59 0.96 -20.82
N ASP A 85 -13.66 -0.35 -20.59
CA ASP A 85 -14.37 -1.28 -21.48
C ASP A 85 -15.90 -1.28 -21.25
N ARG A 86 -16.43 -0.34 -20.45
CA ARG A 86 -17.85 -0.14 -20.14
C ARG A 86 -18.35 1.21 -20.62
#